data_AF-A0A1D9GTJ4-F1
#
_entry.id   AF-A0A1D9GTJ4-F1
#
_cell.length_a   1.000
_cell.length_b   1.000
_cell.length_c   1.000
_cell.angle_alpha   90.00
_cell.angle_beta   90.00
_cell.angle_gamma   90.00
#
_symmetry.space_group_name_H-M   'P 1'
#
loop_
_entity.id
_entity.type
_entity.pdbx_description
1 polymer ?
#
loop_
_entity_poly.entity_id
_entity_poly.type
_entity_poly.pdbx_seq_one_letter_code
_entity_poly.pdbx_strand_id
1 'polypeptide(L)'
;MTAKNIDRMPHEFAMLTDPELRRRTLGNQALKISGADFVTLEAFYEATWENVHFYNCIVYGMTRLKLLRNCVFERCQFPGSNFQASDFEDELFLRSDTLNKAYLMAGKTSENVRFVACDFGRKNSDINQYGAIYFPNVSFERCTGQYMVVAGDGMSG
;
A
#
# COMPACT_ATOMS: atom_id res chain seq x y z
N MET A 1 -11.92 13.45 1.20
CA MET A 1 -12.39 12.12 0.78
C MET A 1 -13.28 11.57 1.88
N THR A 2 -14.38 10.90 1.55
CA THR A 2 -15.22 10.22 2.55
C THR A 2 -14.94 8.73 2.42
N ALA A 3 -14.13 8.20 3.33
CA ALA A 3 -13.81 6.77 3.38
C ALA A 3 -14.67 6.08 4.45
N LYS A 4 -14.86 4.78 4.30
CA LYS A 4 -15.57 3.92 5.25
C LYS A 4 -14.61 2.87 5.78
N ASN A 5 -14.60 2.63 7.08
CA ASN A 5 -13.76 1.58 7.63
C ASN A 5 -14.04 0.21 7.00
N ILE A 6 -12.96 -0.49 6.66
CA ILE A 6 -13.02 -1.79 6.01
C ILE A 6 -13.79 -2.82 6.86
N ASP A 7 -13.78 -2.72 8.20
CA ASP A 7 -14.55 -3.61 9.08
C ASP A 7 -16.07 -3.48 8.92
N ARG A 8 -16.54 -2.34 8.38
CA ARG A 8 -17.95 -2.07 8.04
C ARG A 8 -18.27 -2.44 6.60
N MET A 9 -17.34 -3.04 5.86
CA MET A 9 -17.47 -3.54 4.50
C MET A 9 -17.36 -5.07 4.53
N PRO A 10 -18.38 -5.78 5.05
CA PRO A 10 -18.23 -7.18 5.47
C PRO A 10 -17.85 -8.14 4.35
N HIS A 11 -18.31 -7.85 3.12
CA HIS A 11 -17.95 -8.65 1.96
C HIS A 11 -16.47 -8.48 1.62
N GLU A 12 -15.99 -7.24 1.48
CA GLU A 12 -14.60 -6.93 1.16
C GLU A 12 -13.65 -7.36 2.28
N PHE A 13 -14.05 -7.16 3.53
CA PHE A 13 -13.29 -7.58 4.70
C PHE A 13 -13.08 -9.08 4.72
N ALA A 14 -14.15 -9.87 4.57
CA ALA A 14 -14.05 -11.34 4.53
C ALA A 14 -13.14 -11.81 3.40
N MET A 15 -13.28 -11.21 2.21
CA MET A 15 -12.46 -11.53 1.04
C MET A 15 -11.00 -11.11 1.20
N LEU A 16 -10.68 -10.08 1.99
CA LEU A 16 -9.29 -9.70 2.29
C LEU A 16 -8.63 -10.62 3.31
N THR A 17 -9.37 -11.04 4.33
CA THR A 17 -8.86 -11.91 5.41
C THR A 17 -8.81 -13.38 5.01
N ASP A 18 -9.58 -13.80 4.01
CA ASP A 18 -9.64 -15.19 3.53
C ASP A 18 -9.31 -15.27 2.02
N PRO A 19 -8.05 -15.57 1.66
CA PRO A 19 -7.63 -15.71 0.26
C PRO A 19 -8.28 -16.91 -0.44
N GLU A 20 -8.66 -17.96 0.29
CA GLU A 20 -9.30 -19.15 -0.29
C GLU A 20 -10.75 -18.84 -0.67
N LEU A 21 -11.48 -18.13 0.19
CA LEU A 21 -12.79 -17.57 -0.16
C LEU A 21 -12.68 -16.67 -1.39
N ARG A 22 -11.67 -15.79 -1.43
CA ARG A 22 -11.45 -14.88 -2.55
C ARG A 22 -11.27 -15.61 -3.87
N ARG A 23 -10.39 -16.62 -3.90
CA ARG A 23 -10.14 -17.44 -5.10
C ARG A 23 -11.38 -18.22 -5.55
N ARG A 24 -12.15 -18.79 -4.62
CA ARG A 24 -13.38 -19.53 -4.97
C ARG A 24 -14.48 -18.62 -5.52
N THR A 25 -14.60 -17.41 -4.98
CA THR A 25 -15.66 -16.47 -5.38
C THR A 25 -15.32 -15.70 -6.66
N LEU A 26 -14.07 -15.27 -6.83
CA LEU A 26 -13.66 -14.39 -7.95
C LEU A 26 -12.83 -15.09 -9.03
N GLY A 27 -12.29 -16.28 -8.74
CA GLY A 27 -11.32 -16.93 -9.61
C GLY A 27 -10.10 -16.04 -9.84
N ASN A 28 -9.88 -15.66 -11.11
CA ASN A 28 -8.78 -14.78 -11.52
C ASN A 28 -9.15 -13.29 -11.53
N GLN A 29 -10.40 -12.94 -11.24
CA GLN A 29 -10.80 -11.52 -11.19
C GLN A 29 -10.22 -10.85 -9.94
N ALA A 30 -9.74 -9.62 -10.11
CA ALA A 30 -9.24 -8.84 -8.99
C ALA A 30 -10.39 -8.43 -8.06
N LEU A 31 -10.18 -8.54 -6.74
CA LEU A 31 -11.08 -7.95 -5.76
C LEU A 31 -10.92 -6.42 -5.81
N LYS A 32 -11.98 -5.70 -6.18
CA LYS A 32 -11.97 -4.23 -6.15
C LYS A 32 -12.54 -3.73 -4.82
N ILE A 33 -11.76 -2.92 -4.11
CA ILE A 33 -12.17 -2.27 -2.86
C ILE A 33 -12.10 -0.77 -3.10
N SER A 34 -13.21 -0.06 -2.91
CA SER A 34 -13.29 1.37 -3.22
C SER A 34 -13.78 2.18 -2.03
N GLY A 35 -13.10 3.30 -1.74
CA GLY A 35 -13.52 4.22 -0.67
C GLY A 35 -13.34 3.65 0.74
N ALA A 36 -12.42 2.70 0.93
CA ALA A 36 -12.18 2.10 2.23
C ALA A 36 -11.11 2.87 3.02
N ASP A 37 -11.26 2.93 4.34
CA ASP A 37 -10.16 3.24 5.25
C ASP A 37 -9.71 2.00 6.04
N PHE A 38 -8.40 1.92 6.24
CA PHE A 38 -7.71 0.85 6.93
C PHE A 38 -7.04 1.47 8.15
N VAL A 39 -7.73 1.38 9.29
CA VAL A 39 -7.11 1.57 10.61
C VAL A 39 -6.22 0.36 10.87
N THR A 40 -5.21 0.50 11.74
CA THR A 40 -4.52 -0.65 12.33
C THR A 40 -5.51 -1.70 12.81
N LEU A 41 -5.52 -2.85 12.13
CA LEU A 41 -6.37 -3.97 12.43
C LEU A 41 -5.47 -5.20 12.60
N GLU A 42 -5.48 -5.77 13.81
CA GLU A 42 -4.78 -7.03 14.10
C GLU A 42 -5.19 -8.16 13.14
N ALA A 43 -6.41 -8.08 12.59
CA ALA A 43 -6.93 -9.00 11.59
C ALA A 43 -6.07 -9.12 10.32
N PHE A 44 -5.22 -8.14 10.03
CA PHE A 44 -4.32 -8.18 8.88
C PHE A 44 -2.90 -8.59 9.23
N TYR A 45 -2.59 -8.85 10.50
CA TYR A 45 -1.25 -9.27 10.89
C TYR A 45 -0.87 -10.57 10.17
N GLU A 46 0.21 -10.51 9.38
CA GLU A 46 0.71 -11.64 8.58
C GLU A 46 -0.33 -12.19 7.56
N ALA A 47 -1.32 -11.39 7.17
CA ALA A 47 -2.27 -11.74 6.12
C ALA A 47 -1.63 -11.68 4.71
N THR A 48 -2.26 -12.35 3.74
CA THR A 48 -1.85 -12.30 2.33
C THR A 48 -2.91 -11.60 1.48
N TRP A 49 -2.51 -10.51 0.86
CA TRP A 49 -3.31 -9.81 -0.14
C TRP A 49 -2.78 -10.17 -1.52
N GLU A 50 -3.65 -10.73 -2.35
CA GLU A 50 -3.30 -11.22 -3.68
C GLU A 50 -4.41 -10.86 -4.66
N ASN A 51 -4.04 -10.22 -5.77
CA ASN A 51 -4.94 -9.80 -6.84
C ASN A 51 -6.05 -8.87 -6.33
N VAL A 52 -5.67 -7.77 -5.68
CA VAL A 52 -6.59 -6.78 -5.09
C VAL A 52 -6.34 -5.40 -5.68
N HIS A 53 -7.39 -4.72 -6.09
CA HIS A 53 -7.35 -3.32 -6.52
C HIS A 53 -8.01 -2.44 -5.45
N PHE A 54 -7.19 -1.73 -4.69
CA PHE A 54 -7.58 -0.68 -3.75
C PHE A 54 -7.70 0.65 -4.51
N TYR A 55 -8.89 1.26 -4.47
CA TYR A 55 -9.20 2.48 -5.23
C TYR A 55 -9.77 3.56 -4.32
N ASN A 56 -9.17 4.76 -4.31
CA ASN A 56 -9.57 5.86 -3.42
C ASN A 56 -9.63 5.43 -1.94
N CYS A 57 -8.57 4.80 -1.42
CA CYS A 57 -8.52 4.32 -0.04
C CYS A 57 -7.61 5.17 0.85
N ILE A 58 -7.73 5.01 2.17
CA ILE A 58 -6.79 5.58 3.15
C ILE A 58 -6.22 4.44 4.00
N VAL A 59 -4.91 4.32 4.09
CA VAL A 59 -4.23 3.38 4.98
C VAL A 59 -3.45 4.19 6.02
N TYR A 60 -3.68 3.95 7.30
CA TYR A 60 -3.00 4.68 8.37
C TYR A 60 -2.74 3.81 9.59
N GLY A 61 -1.76 4.22 10.40
CA GLY A 61 -1.25 3.40 11.49
C GLY A 61 -0.44 2.20 10.99
N MET A 62 -0.26 1.19 11.84
CA MET A 62 0.47 -0.03 11.53
C MET A 62 -0.37 -1.00 10.68
N THR A 63 0.21 -1.48 9.59
CA THR A 63 -0.27 -2.65 8.85
C THR A 63 0.95 -3.49 8.52
N ARG A 64 0.93 -4.76 8.92
CA ARG A 64 2.02 -5.71 8.65
C ARG A 64 1.46 -6.97 8.04
N LEU A 65 1.73 -7.14 6.75
CA LEU A 65 1.27 -8.27 5.96
C LEU A 65 2.38 -9.31 5.84
N LYS A 66 2.01 -10.54 5.52
CA LYS A 66 2.98 -11.55 5.11
C LYS A 66 3.40 -11.31 3.68
N LEU A 67 2.43 -11.13 2.77
CA LEU A 67 2.65 -11.01 1.34
C LEU A 67 1.63 -10.05 0.72
N LEU A 68 2.10 -9.16 -0.15
CA LEU A 68 1.29 -8.55 -1.21
C LEU A 68 1.75 -9.07 -2.56
N ARG A 69 0.79 -9.52 -3.37
CA ARG A 69 1.07 -9.96 -4.74
C ARG A 69 0.05 -9.41 -5.72
N ASN A 70 0.52 -8.83 -6.82
CA ASN A 70 -0.30 -8.34 -7.91
C ASN A 70 -1.44 -7.43 -7.42
N CYS A 71 -1.16 -6.56 -6.45
CA CYS A 71 -2.11 -5.57 -5.98
C CYS A 71 -1.86 -4.19 -6.60
N VAL A 72 -2.94 -3.41 -6.70
CA VAL A 72 -2.93 -2.04 -7.21
C VAL A 72 -3.51 -1.12 -6.15
N PHE A 73 -2.74 -0.10 -5.79
CA PHE A 73 -3.17 1.02 -4.95
C PHE A 73 -3.34 2.25 -5.83
N GLU A 74 -4.55 2.47 -6.32
CA GLU A 74 -4.89 3.62 -7.16
C GLU A 74 -5.55 4.73 -6.33
N ARG A 75 -4.95 5.93 -6.37
CA ARG A 75 -5.46 7.13 -5.66
C ARG A 75 -5.61 6.88 -4.15
N CYS A 76 -4.73 6.06 -3.59
CA CYS A 76 -4.72 5.76 -2.17
C CYS A 76 -3.85 6.76 -1.39
N GLN A 77 -4.19 6.95 -0.13
CA GLN A 77 -3.45 7.82 0.77
C GLN A 77 -2.85 7.01 1.92
N PHE A 78 -1.61 7.32 2.30
CA PHE A 78 -0.86 6.61 3.34
C PHE A 78 -0.45 7.52 4.53
N PRO A 79 -1.35 8.34 5.10
CA PRO A 79 -0.99 9.31 6.13
C PRO A 79 -0.58 8.62 7.44
N GLY A 80 0.61 8.90 7.94
CA GLY A 80 1.08 8.37 9.21
C GLY A 80 1.21 6.85 9.21
N SER A 81 1.19 6.20 8.04
CA SER A 81 1.14 4.75 7.96
C SER A 81 2.51 4.16 8.25
N ASN A 82 2.52 3.00 8.91
CA ASN A 82 3.62 2.06 8.89
C ASN A 82 3.13 0.82 8.15
N PHE A 83 3.26 0.85 6.82
CA PHE A 83 2.77 -0.16 5.90
C PHE A 83 3.91 -1.07 5.49
N GLN A 84 3.89 -2.30 5.99
CA GLN A 84 4.98 -3.26 5.82
C GLN A 84 4.45 -4.60 5.35
N ALA A 85 5.30 -5.33 4.62
CA ALA A 85 5.12 -6.75 4.38
C ALA A 85 6.47 -7.46 4.29
N SER A 86 6.47 -8.77 4.54
CA SER A 86 7.68 -9.58 4.30
C SER A 86 8.04 -9.54 2.81
N ASP A 87 7.03 -9.61 1.93
CA ASP A 87 7.21 -9.59 0.49
C ASP A 87 6.15 -8.74 -0.21
N PHE A 88 6.61 -7.97 -1.21
CA PHE A 88 5.81 -7.27 -2.21
C PHE A 88 6.22 -7.81 -3.58
N GLU A 89 5.26 -8.29 -4.37
CA GLU A 89 5.52 -8.87 -5.69
C GLU A 89 4.53 -8.29 -6.71
N ASP A 90 5.02 -7.69 -7.79
CA ASP A 90 4.19 -7.14 -8.87
C ASP A 90 3.19 -6.05 -8.42
N GLU A 91 3.65 -5.15 -7.56
CA GLU A 91 2.80 -4.15 -6.91
C GLU A 91 2.81 -2.81 -7.65
N LEU A 92 1.64 -2.18 -7.81
CA LEU A 92 1.51 -0.87 -8.43
C LEU A 92 0.85 0.15 -7.50
N PHE A 93 1.59 1.19 -7.14
CA PHE A 93 1.08 2.38 -6.49
C PHE A 93 0.87 3.48 -7.55
N LEU A 94 -0.37 3.73 -7.94
CA LEU A 94 -0.73 4.68 -8.98
C LEU A 94 -1.42 5.91 -8.38
N ARG A 95 -0.85 7.10 -8.59
CA ARG A 95 -1.40 8.37 -8.06
C ARG A 95 -1.64 8.33 -6.56
N SER A 96 -0.80 7.59 -5.84
CA SER A 96 -0.87 7.47 -4.39
C SER A 96 -0.03 8.55 -3.71
N ASP A 97 -0.43 8.94 -2.52
CA ASP A 97 0.18 10.04 -1.76
C ASP A 97 0.35 9.64 -0.29
N THR A 98 1.44 10.04 0.36
CA THR A 98 1.61 9.81 1.80
C THR A 98 1.00 10.91 2.67
N LEU A 99 0.70 12.09 2.11
CA LEU A 99 0.20 13.33 2.74
C LEU A 99 1.05 13.94 3.85
N ASN A 100 1.80 13.12 4.59
CA ASN A 100 2.71 13.44 5.69
C ASN A 100 3.71 12.28 5.86
N LYS A 101 4.32 12.17 7.04
CA LYS A 101 5.22 11.08 7.41
C LYS A 101 4.58 9.72 7.17
N ALA A 102 5.24 8.86 6.40
CA ALA A 102 4.85 7.46 6.25
C ALA A 102 6.08 6.56 6.17
N TYR A 103 5.91 5.31 6.57
CA TYR A 103 6.89 4.24 6.45
C TYR A 103 6.29 3.15 5.56
N LEU A 104 6.79 3.05 4.33
CA LEU A 104 6.42 1.97 3.40
C LEU A 104 7.67 1.10 3.22
N MET A 105 7.66 -0.10 3.79
CA MET A 105 8.86 -0.92 3.91
C MET A 105 8.61 -2.34 3.39
N ALA A 106 9.42 -2.75 2.42
CA ALA A 106 9.46 -4.10 1.89
C ALA A 106 10.57 -4.93 2.54
N GLY A 107 10.33 -6.24 2.66
CA GLY A 107 11.39 -7.20 2.96
C GLY A 107 12.29 -7.46 1.75
N LYS A 108 13.41 -8.15 2.00
CA LYS A 108 14.56 -8.24 1.08
C LYS A 108 14.28 -8.93 -0.25
N THR A 109 13.25 -9.78 -0.29
CA THR A 109 12.87 -10.61 -1.45
C THR A 109 11.77 -9.96 -2.29
N SER A 110 11.35 -8.74 -1.96
CA SER A 110 10.33 -8.02 -2.71
C SER A 110 10.80 -7.63 -4.11
N GLU A 111 9.92 -7.73 -5.09
CA GLU A 111 10.25 -7.49 -6.49
C GLU A 111 9.15 -6.80 -7.30
N ASN A 112 9.56 -6.13 -8.38
CA ASN A 112 8.69 -5.47 -9.34
C ASN A 112 7.66 -4.51 -8.70
N VAL A 113 8.11 -3.69 -7.75
CA VAL A 113 7.26 -2.66 -7.13
C VAL A 113 7.36 -1.37 -7.95
N ARG A 114 6.22 -0.77 -8.28
CA ARG A 114 6.17 0.43 -9.13
C ARG A 114 5.37 1.53 -8.48
N PHE A 115 5.94 2.72 -8.43
CA PHE A 115 5.26 3.95 -8.04
C PHE A 115 5.11 4.84 -9.27
N VAL A 116 3.88 5.23 -9.60
CA VAL A 116 3.57 6.00 -10.81
C VAL A 116 2.70 7.20 -10.47
N ALA A 117 3.16 8.39 -10.84
CA ALA A 117 2.47 9.66 -10.62
C ALA A 117 2.15 9.94 -9.13
N CYS A 118 3.05 9.58 -8.21
CA CYS A 118 2.86 9.71 -6.77
C CYS A 118 3.35 11.07 -6.22
N ASP A 119 2.91 11.40 -5.00
CA ASP A 119 3.44 12.52 -4.22
C ASP A 119 3.87 12.02 -2.83
N PHE A 120 5.14 12.14 -2.49
CA PHE A 120 5.67 11.64 -1.22
C PHE A 120 5.94 12.79 -0.26
N GLY A 121 5.18 12.80 0.83
CA GLY A 121 5.26 13.81 1.87
C GLY A 121 4.57 15.11 1.47
N ARG A 122 4.25 15.94 2.48
CA ARG A 122 3.83 17.32 2.25
C ARG A 122 5.05 18.24 2.21
N LYS A 123 4.85 19.49 1.77
CA LYS A 123 5.74 20.62 2.07
C LYS A 123 5.75 20.92 3.58
N ASN A 124 6.34 20.06 4.39
CA ASN A 124 6.53 20.26 5.82
C ASN A 124 8.02 20.20 6.15
N SER A 125 8.59 21.35 6.51
CA SER A 125 10.02 21.49 6.82
C SER A 125 10.44 20.91 8.18
N ASP A 126 9.51 20.39 8.98
CA ASP A 126 9.83 19.74 10.25
C ASP A 126 10.45 18.35 10.03
N ILE A 127 11.75 18.23 10.37
CA ILE A 127 12.53 17.00 10.24
C ILE A 127 11.95 15.82 11.02
N ASN A 128 11.20 16.08 12.09
CA ASN A 128 10.56 15.02 12.90
C ASN A 128 9.35 14.36 12.19
N GLN A 129 8.94 14.94 11.06
CA GLN A 129 7.87 14.45 10.20
C GLN A 129 8.40 13.76 8.95
N TYR A 130 9.70 13.45 8.89
CA TYR A 130 10.26 12.70 7.77
C TYR A 130 9.87 11.23 7.86
N GLY A 131 9.45 10.67 6.73
CA GLY A 131 9.17 9.25 6.57
C GLY A 131 10.23 8.54 5.76
N ALA A 132 10.01 7.25 5.53
CA ALA A 132 10.89 6.43 4.69
C ALA A 132 10.07 5.52 3.77
N ILE A 133 10.51 5.41 2.52
CA ILE A 133 10.01 4.45 1.55
C ILE A 133 11.21 3.61 1.13
N TYR A 134 11.17 2.33 1.44
CA TYR A 134 12.26 1.40 1.15
C TYR A 134 11.75 0.13 0.48
N PHE A 135 12.25 -0.11 -0.74
CA PHE A 135 11.94 -1.31 -1.51
C PHE A 135 13.18 -1.76 -2.28
N PRO A 136 13.58 -3.06 -2.23
CA PRO A 136 14.78 -3.53 -2.89
C PRO A 136 14.68 -3.43 -4.41
N ASN A 137 13.63 -3.91 -5.09
CA ASN A 137 13.48 -3.75 -6.54
C ASN A 137 12.24 -2.91 -6.85
N VAL A 138 12.48 -1.62 -7.16
CA VAL A 138 11.44 -0.60 -7.25
C VAL A 138 11.69 0.39 -8.38
N SER A 139 10.63 0.86 -9.04
CA SER A 139 10.71 2.01 -9.96
C SER A 139 9.80 3.17 -9.52
N PHE A 140 10.26 4.40 -9.84
CA PHE A 140 9.52 5.62 -9.57
C PHE A 140 9.35 6.40 -10.87
N GLU A 141 8.10 6.56 -11.32
CA GLU A 141 7.77 7.23 -12.58
C GLU A 141 6.91 8.47 -12.28
N ARG A 142 7.40 9.67 -12.62
CA ARG A 142 6.66 10.93 -12.42
C ARG A 142 6.23 11.16 -10.95
N CYS A 143 7.04 10.70 -10.00
CA CYS A 143 6.79 10.93 -8.59
C CYS A 143 7.43 12.23 -8.13
N THR A 144 6.75 12.97 -7.25
CA THR A 144 7.32 14.09 -6.50
C THR A 144 7.56 13.68 -5.05
N GLY A 145 8.46 14.39 -4.37
CA GLY A 145 8.57 14.22 -2.93
C GLY A 145 9.46 15.26 -2.29
N GLN A 146 9.11 15.64 -1.07
CA GLN A 146 9.93 16.45 -0.20
C GLN A 146 9.94 15.79 1.18
N TYR A 147 11.08 15.84 1.88
CA TYR A 147 11.13 15.44 3.28
C TYR A 147 10.85 13.95 3.53
N MET A 148 11.25 13.10 2.60
CA MET A 148 11.14 11.64 2.67
C MET A 148 12.48 11.02 2.25
N VAL A 149 12.94 9.99 2.97
CA VAL A 149 14.02 9.14 2.49
C VAL A 149 13.42 8.09 1.57
N VAL A 150 13.73 8.16 0.28
CA VAL A 150 13.30 7.17 -0.71
C VAL A 150 14.55 6.41 -1.15
N ALA A 151 14.56 5.11 -0.93
CA ALA A 151 15.69 4.25 -1.24
C ALA A 151 15.24 2.91 -1.81
N GLY A 152 16.04 2.37 -2.73
CA GLY A 152 15.79 1.08 -3.37
C GLY A 152 16.79 0.80 -4.48
N ASP A 153 16.93 -0.47 -4.84
CA ASP A 153 17.81 -0.95 -5.91
C ASP A 153 16.99 -1.09 -7.21
N GLY A 154 16.65 0.07 -7.79
CA GLY A 154 15.89 0.16 -9.05
C GLY A 154 16.74 0.68 -10.19
N MET A 155 16.88 -0.09 -11.28
CA MET A 155 17.48 0.44 -12.51
C MET A 155 16.57 1.53 -13.07
N SER A 156 17.07 2.76 -13.06
CA SER A 156 16.49 3.87 -13.83
C SER A 156 16.46 3.49 -15.32
N GLY A 157 15.27 3.30 -15.87
CA GLY A 157 15.01 3.28 -17.31
C GLY A 157 14.68 4.67 -17.82
#